data_AF-H0ELC4-F1
#
_entry.id   AF-H0ELC4-F1
#
_cell.length_a   1.000
_cell.length_b   1.000
_cell.length_c   1.000
_cell.angle_alpha   90.00
_cell.angle_beta   90.00
_cell.angle_gamma   90.00
#
_symmetry.space_group_name_H-M   'P 1'
#
loop_
_entity.id
_entity.type
_entity.pdbx_description
1 polymer ?
#
loop_
_entity_poly.entity_id
_entity_poly.type
_entity_poly.pdbx_seq_one_letter_code
_entity_poly.pdbx_strand_id
1 'polypeptide(L)'
;MECEFPKCQDWTPLAVHPKMLRIMSLVVSLMIVGPTLSRNEEWLMTMAKFVEGIFIAGWELKKYSQFVRPLISRGLVPGVRGILQLIKNMWTRFVRSIGLQGLSIRV
;
A
#
# COMPACT_ATOMS: atom_id res chain seq x y z
N MET A 1 -0.40 5.01 18.33
CA MET A 1 0.95 5.27 17.76
C MET A 1 2.08 4.71 18.65
N GLU A 2 1.79 4.38 19.91
CA GLU A 2 2.75 3.86 20.89
C GLU A 2 3.18 2.39 20.67
N CYS A 3 2.58 1.66 19.73
CA CYS A 3 2.90 0.24 19.51
C CYS A 3 4.06 0.00 18.52
N GLU A 4 4.46 0.99 17.72
CA GLU A 4 5.45 0.73 16.66
C GLU A 4 6.89 0.79 17.15
N PHE A 5 7.19 1.74 18.05
CA PHE A 5 8.50 1.90 18.65
C PHE A 5 8.39 1.68 20.17
N PRO A 6 8.84 0.54 20.69
CA PRO A 6 8.83 0.31 22.13
C PRO A 6 9.72 1.34 22.83
N LYS A 7 9.37 1.72 24.06
CA LYS A 7 10.26 2.52 24.91
C LYS A 7 11.47 1.66 25.25
N CYS A 8 12.62 1.97 24.67
CA CYS A 8 13.88 1.30 24.97
C CYS A 8 14.81 2.24 25.72
N GLN A 9 15.39 1.75 26.81
CA GLN A 9 16.32 2.48 27.66
C GLN A 9 17.78 2.33 27.17
N ASP A 10 18.06 1.23 26.47
CA ASP A 10 19.32 0.92 25.80
C ASP A 10 19.17 0.90 24.28
N TRP A 11 20.29 1.11 23.55
CA TRP A 11 20.30 1.02 22.09
C TRP A 11 19.94 -0.40 21.64
N THR A 12 18.82 -0.51 20.93
CA THR A 12 18.33 -1.78 20.38
C THR A 12 18.29 -1.70 18.85
N PRO A 13 18.82 -2.71 18.14
CA PRO A 13 18.72 -2.76 16.69
C PRO A 13 17.26 -3.02 16.28
N LEU A 14 16.65 -2.03 15.64
CA LEU A 14 15.26 -2.07 15.17
C LEU A 14 15.22 -2.10 13.65
N ALA A 15 14.41 -3.01 13.10
CA ALA A 15 14.11 -3.03 11.68
C ALA A 15 13.19 -1.85 11.33
N VAL A 16 13.78 -0.73 10.93
CA VAL A 16 13.05 0.53 10.64
C VAL A 16 12.10 0.38 9.45
N HIS A 17 12.50 -0.37 8.42
CA HIS A 17 11.72 -0.52 7.18
C HIS A 17 10.28 -1.01 7.39
N PRO A 18 10.02 -2.18 8.02
CA PRO A 18 8.65 -2.67 8.23
C PRO A 18 7.83 -1.75 9.16
N LYS A 19 8.49 -1.11 10.14
CA LYS A 19 7.84 -0.16 11.07
C LYS A 19 7.40 1.11 10.36
N MET A 20 8.25 1.66 9.51
CA MET A 20 7.91 2.83 8.69
C MET A 20 6.80 2.52 7.69
N LEU A 21 6.83 1.37 7.03
CA LEU A 21 5.74 0.97 6.13
C LEU A 21 4.40 0.86 6.85
N ARG A 22 4.39 0.37 8.10
CA ARG A 22 3.17 0.29 8.91
C ARG A 22 2.65 1.69 9.30
N ILE A 23 3.54 2.61 9.67
CA ILE A 23 3.16 4.02 9.94
C ILE A 23 2.61 4.69 8.68
N MET A 24 3.28 4.52 7.53
CA MET A 24 2.80 5.07 6.26
C MET A 24 1.42 4.50 5.90
N SER A 25 1.22 3.18 6.08
CA SER A 25 -0.08 2.54 5.85
C SER A 25 -1.19 3.12 6.73
N LEU A 26 -0.88 3.44 8.00
CA LEU A 26 -1.82 4.10 8.92
C LEU A 26 -2.19 5.50 8.41
N VAL A 27 -1.21 6.34 8.11
CA VAL A 27 -1.44 7.73 7.66
C VAL A 27 -2.24 7.76 6.36
N VAL A 28 -1.86 6.94 5.38
CA VAL A 28 -2.57 6.84 4.09
C VAL A 28 -3.98 6.30 4.28
N SER A 29 -4.16 5.28 5.15
CA SER A 29 -5.50 4.74 5.44
C SER A 29 -6.41 5.76 6.11
N LEU A 30 -5.86 6.64 6.97
CA LEU A 30 -6.60 7.73 7.61
C LEU A 30 -7.04 8.77 6.57
N MET A 31 -6.17 9.14 5.63
CA MET A 31 -6.51 10.12 4.57
C MET A 31 -7.57 9.58 3.60
N ILE A 32 -7.49 8.30 3.23
CA ILE A 32 -8.35 7.73 2.18
C ILE A 32 -9.69 7.25 2.75
N VAL A 33 -9.69 6.62 3.93
CA VAL A 33 -10.86 5.91 4.46
C VAL A 33 -11.38 6.47 5.78
N GLY A 34 -10.60 7.30 6.45
CA GLY A 34 -10.95 7.84 7.76
C GLY A 34 -10.68 6.88 8.92
N PRO A 35 -11.02 7.31 10.14
CA PRO A 35 -10.58 6.67 11.39
C PRO A 35 -11.21 5.30 11.66
N THR A 36 -12.39 5.01 11.10
CA THR A 36 -13.14 3.78 11.36
C THR A 36 -12.47 2.55 10.73
N LEU A 37 -12.00 2.65 9.48
CA LEU A 37 -11.32 1.54 8.81
C LEU A 37 -9.81 1.51 9.06
N SER A 38 -9.20 2.64 9.43
CA SER A 38 -7.77 2.72 9.75
C SER A 38 -7.31 1.78 10.88
N ARG A 39 -8.25 1.33 11.74
CA ARG A 39 -7.98 0.42 12.87
C ARG A 39 -8.10 -1.06 12.51
N ASN A 40 -8.54 -1.40 11.31
CA ASN A 40 -8.62 -2.79 10.88
C ASN A 40 -7.22 -3.29 10.49
N GLU A 41 -6.71 -4.29 11.22
CA GLU A 41 -5.37 -4.84 10.99
C GLU A 41 -5.23 -5.49 9.60
N GLU A 42 -6.28 -6.11 9.08
CA GLU A 42 -6.24 -6.69 7.73
C GLU A 42 -6.11 -5.62 6.64
N TRP A 43 -6.79 -4.48 6.84
CA TRP A 43 -6.68 -3.33 5.94
C TRP A 43 -5.26 -2.75 5.97
N LEU A 44 -4.69 -2.60 7.16
CA LEU A 44 -3.33 -2.12 7.36
C LEU A 44 -2.28 -3.05 6.73
N MET A 45 -2.41 -4.37 6.92
CA MET A 45 -1.50 -5.33 6.28
C MET A 45 -1.60 -5.27 4.76
N THR A 46 -2.81 -5.14 4.21
CA THR A 46 -3.01 -5.01 2.76
C THR A 46 -2.39 -3.72 2.24
N MET A 47 -2.54 -2.60 2.97
CA MET A 47 -1.93 -1.32 2.61
C MET A 47 -0.40 -1.35 2.71
N ALA A 48 0.16 -1.98 3.73
CA ALA A 48 1.62 -2.11 3.86
C ALA A 48 2.22 -2.85 2.66
N LYS A 49 1.59 -3.97 2.23
CA LYS A 49 1.99 -4.72 1.02
C LYS A 49 1.85 -3.91 -0.25
N PHE A 50 0.80 -3.08 -0.34
CA PHE A 50 0.60 -2.18 -1.47
C PHE A 50 1.70 -1.11 -1.56
N VAL A 51 2.02 -0.46 -0.44
CA VAL A 51 3.08 0.55 -0.37
C VAL A 51 4.44 -0.07 -0.71
N GLU A 52 4.76 -1.23 -0.14
CA GLU A 52 5.97 -2.00 -0.47
C GLU A 52 6.04 -2.33 -1.96
N GLY A 53 4.93 -2.81 -2.53
CA GLY A 53 4.81 -3.09 -3.96
C GLY A 53 5.12 -1.86 -4.81
N ILE A 54 4.53 -0.70 -4.49
CA ILE A 54 4.80 0.56 -5.20
C ILE A 54 6.27 0.94 -5.16
N PHE A 55 6.93 0.81 -4.02
CA PHE A 55 8.36 1.12 -3.92
C PHE A 55 9.19 0.21 -4.84
N ILE A 56 8.90 -1.09 -4.86
CA ILE A 56 9.59 -2.05 -5.72
C ILE A 56 9.34 -1.74 -7.20
N ALA A 57 8.08 -1.57 -7.61
CA ALA A 57 7.78 -1.30 -9.01
C ALA A 57 8.26 0.09 -9.45
N GLY A 58 8.22 1.08 -8.56
CA GLY A 58 8.78 2.41 -8.82
C GLY A 58 10.30 2.35 -9.02
N TRP A 59 10.98 1.54 -8.23
CA TRP A 59 12.42 1.28 -8.39
C TRP A 59 12.74 0.57 -9.70
N GLU A 60 11.95 -0.44 -10.07
CA GLU A 60 12.08 -1.12 -11.36
C GLU A 60 11.80 -0.17 -12.53
N LEU A 61 10.76 0.67 -12.42
CA LEU A 61 10.38 1.63 -13.45
C LEU A 61 11.43 2.73 -13.65
N LYS A 62 12.15 3.09 -12.57
CA LYS A 62 13.22 4.10 -12.62
C LYS A 62 14.37 3.68 -13.55
N LYS A 63 14.59 2.37 -13.74
CA LYS A 63 15.60 1.83 -14.67
C LYS A 63 15.30 2.13 -16.14
N TYR A 64 14.04 2.42 -16.47
CA TYR A 64 13.61 2.65 -17.84
C TYR A 64 13.55 4.15 -18.17
N SER A 65 14.03 4.49 -19.39
CA SER A 65 13.97 5.85 -19.94
C SER A 65 12.54 6.36 -20.06
N GLN A 66 12.36 7.69 -19.97
CA GLN A 66 11.04 8.34 -19.88
C GLN A 66 10.09 7.97 -21.04
N PHE A 67 10.63 7.63 -22.21
CA PHE A 67 9.88 7.27 -23.41
C PHE A 67 9.31 5.85 -23.40
N VAL A 68 9.99 4.90 -22.75
CA VAL A 68 9.54 3.50 -22.66
C VAL A 68 8.61 3.26 -21.47
N ARG A 69 8.60 4.16 -20.48
CA ARG A 69 7.73 4.10 -19.29
C ARG A 69 6.23 3.89 -19.61
N PRO A 70 5.58 4.64 -20.53
CA PRO A 70 4.16 4.48 -20.81
C PRO A 70 3.79 3.17 -21.54
N LEU A 71 4.74 2.56 -22.26
CA LEU A 71 4.52 1.26 -22.91
C LEU A 71 4.68 0.12 -21.89
N ILE A 72 5.71 0.23 -21.06
CA ILE A 72 6.10 -0.79 -20.08
C ILE A 72 5.12 -0.83 -18.90
N SER A 73 4.54 0.31 -18.52
CA SER A 73 3.49 0.41 -17.48
C SER A 73 2.20 -0.31 -17.85
N ARG A 74 1.93 -0.55 -19.15
CA ARG A 74 0.70 -1.20 -19.63
C ARG A 74 0.68 -2.72 -19.48
N GLY A 75 1.78 -3.38 -19.12
CA GLY A 75 1.71 -4.81 -18.83
C GLY A 75 3.00 -5.62 -18.81
N LEU A 76 4.16 -5.03 -19.12
CA LEU A 76 5.40 -5.79 -19.24
C LEU A 76 6.13 -6.00 -17.90
N VAL A 77 6.07 -5.03 -16.97
CA VAL A 77 6.74 -5.16 -15.66
C VAL A 77 5.94 -6.09 -14.74
N PRO A 78 6.54 -7.18 -14.26
CA PRO A 78 5.90 -8.06 -13.27
C PRO A 78 5.54 -7.31 -11.97
N GLY A 79 6.41 -6.42 -11.50
CA GLY A 79 6.17 -5.59 -10.31
C GLY A 79 4.93 -4.69 -10.41
N VAL A 80 4.65 -4.13 -11.59
CA VAL A 80 3.46 -3.29 -11.82
C VAL A 80 2.17 -4.12 -11.83
N ARG A 81 2.22 -5.34 -12.39
CA ARG A 81 1.07 -6.25 -12.42
C ARG A 81 0.64 -6.69 -11.02
N GLY A 82 1.59 -6.97 -10.14
CA GLY A 82 1.30 -7.29 -8.73
C GLY A 82 0.59 -6.16 -7.99
N ILE A 83 1.03 -4.92 -8.20
CA ILE A 83 0.38 -3.73 -7.61
C ILE A 83 -1.05 -3.56 -8.13
N LEU A 84 -1.27 -3.70 -9.43
CA LEU A 84 -2.61 -3.54 -10.02
C LEU A 84 -3.63 -4.50 -9.38
N GLN A 85 -3.21 -5.73 -9.08
CA GLN A 85 -4.05 -6.68 -8.34
C GLN A 85 -4.32 -6.23 -6.90
N LEU A 86 -3.31 -5.72 -6.20
CA LEU A 86 -3.47 -5.17 -4.86
C LEU A 86 -4.41 -3.95 -4.84
N ILE A 87 -4.31 -3.05 -5.83
CA ILE A 87 -5.23 -1.91 -6.00
C ILE A 87 -6.65 -2.41 -6.21
N LYS A 88 -6.87 -3.40 -7.09
CA LYS A 88 -8.20 -3.95 -7.37
C LYS A 88 -8.81 -4.58 -6.11
N ASN A 89 -8.00 -5.31 -5.34
CA ASN A 89 -8.41 -5.91 -4.07
C ASN A 89 -8.68 -4.86 -2.97
N MET A 90 -7.88 -3.79 -2.92
CA MET A 90 -8.11 -2.66 -2.02
C MET A 90 -9.38 -1.90 -2.37
N TRP A 91 -9.59 -1.60 -3.65
CA TRP A 91 -10.76 -0.86 -4.12
C TRP A 91 -12.06 -1.60 -3.79
N THR A 92 -12.10 -2.90 -4.05
CA THR A 92 -13.25 -3.74 -3.69
C THR A 92 -13.50 -3.79 -2.19
N ARG A 93 -12.45 -3.89 -1.37
CA ARG A 93 -12.54 -3.84 0.10
C ARG A 93 -12.99 -2.47 0.61
N PHE A 94 -12.49 -1.40 0.03
CA PHE A 94 -12.86 -0.03 0.35
C PHE A 94 -14.33 0.25 0.05
N VAL A 95 -14.78 -0.08 -1.17
CA VAL A 95 -16.19 0.05 -1.59
C VAL A 95 -17.11 -0.77 -0.68
N ARG A 96 -16.69 -2.00 -0.30
CA ARG A 96 -17.42 -2.83 0.67
C ARG A 96 -17.51 -2.16 2.04
N SER A 97 -16.44 -1.53 2.52
CA SER A 97 -16.42 -0.85 3.82
C SER A 97 -17.28 0.41 3.87
N ILE A 98 -17.47 1.09 2.76
CA ILE A 98 -18.29 2.32 2.68
C ILE A 98 -19.78 1.98 2.46
N GLY A 99 -20.12 0.69 2.31
CA GLY A 99 -21.53 0.26 2.15
C GLY A 99 -22.13 0.58 0.78
N LEU A 100 -21.33 1.02 -0.19
CA LEU A 100 -21.76 1.27 -1.57
C LEU A 100 -21.85 -0.05 -2.36
N GLN A 101 -22.83 -0.90 -2.05
CA GLN A 101 -23.04 -2.18 -2.73
C GLN A 101 -23.52 -2.06 -4.20
N GLY A 102 -23.56 -0.87 -4.79
CA GLY A 102 -24.12 -0.62 -6.13
C GLY A 102 -23.11 -0.31 -7.24
N LEU A 103 -21.85 0.04 -6.93
CA LEU A 103 -20.88 0.46 -7.96
C LEU A 103 -19.88 -0.67 -8.29
N SER A 104 -20.39 -1.72 -8.92
CA SER A 104 -19.54 -2.69 -9.61
C SER A 104 -19.00 -2.04 -10.89
N ILE A 105 -17.83 -1.42 -10.82
CA ILE A 105 -17.11 -1.00 -12.03
C ILE A 105 -16.52 -2.27 -12.65
N ARG A 106 -17.24 -2.78 -13.66
CA ARG A 106 -16.74 -3.79 -14.59
C ARG A 106 -15.66 -3.11 -15.44
N VAL A 107 -14.38 -3.35 -15.11
CA VAL A 107 -13.21 -3.12 -15.97
C VAL A 107 -12.64 -4.47 -16.34
#